data_AF-A0A7X9JL82-F1
#
_entry.id   AF-A0A7X9JL82-F1
#
_cell.length_a   1.000
_cell.length_b   1.000
_cell.length_c   1.000
_cell.angle_alpha   90.00
_cell.angle_beta   90.00
_cell.angle_gamma   90.00
#
_symmetry.space_group_name_H-M   'P 1'
#
loop_
_entity.id
_entity.type
_entity.pdbx_description
1 polymer ?
#
loop_
_entity_poly.entity_id
_entity_poly.type
_entity_poly.pdbx_seq_one_letter_code
_entity_poly.pdbx_strand_id
1 'polypeptide(L)'
;MRYLFLFLATILVINGFGQVKKHVNWTYESKKITETEFQIIFKAKPEKDWHFYTINDKLNPLLFSFKRTNNYSLKGKIKEVTNPKTEYDELMEAERSFHEKEATFIQNIEIKNNSSFNVEVTIEYQACLLDGMCVMEEQEFSIPIKVESTNKIIDTNKLELNNGDTTIAVINSDSIHSKNEIITDSNNSSNETNQDSNNSLWLFFFFSFLAGLAAILTPCVFPMIPMTV
;
A
#
# COMPACT_ATOMS: atom_id res chain seq x y z
N MET A 1 14.95 13.55 -42.81
CA MET A 1 14.44 14.76 -42.13
C MET A 1 12.98 14.69 -41.71
N ARG A 2 11.96 14.60 -42.58
CA ARG A 2 10.53 14.70 -42.13
C ARG A 2 10.15 13.74 -40.99
N TYR A 3 10.58 12.47 -41.05
CA TYR A 3 10.34 11.50 -39.97
C TYR A 3 11.15 11.77 -38.68
N LEU A 4 12.30 12.44 -38.76
CA LEU A 4 13.11 12.80 -37.59
C LEU A 4 12.42 13.89 -36.76
N PHE A 5 11.80 14.88 -37.43
CA PHE A 5 11.01 15.91 -36.77
C PHE A 5 9.75 15.32 -36.11
N LEU A 6 9.12 14.33 -36.76
CA LEU A 6 7.98 13.59 -36.23
C LEU A 6 8.35 12.78 -34.98
N PHE A 7 9.49 12.07 -35.02
CA PHE A 7 10.00 11.29 -33.88
C PHE A 7 10.38 12.18 -32.68
N LEU A 8 11.01 13.34 -32.95
CA LEU A 8 11.38 14.31 -31.92
C LEU A 8 10.15 14.97 -31.27
N ALA A 9 9.07 15.19 -32.03
CA ALA A 9 7.81 15.68 -31.49
C ALA A 9 7.14 14.65 -30.54
N THR A 10 7.15 13.37 -30.89
CA THR A 10 6.58 12.29 -30.04
C THR A 10 7.33 12.15 -28.70
N ILE A 11 8.64 12.35 -28.68
CA ILE A 11 9.47 12.28 -27.46
C ILE A 11 9.15 13.39 -26.45
N LEU A 12 8.53 14.49 -26.86
CA LEU A 12 8.23 15.60 -25.93
C LEU A 12 7.03 15.31 -25.00
N VAL A 13 6.17 14.34 -25.34
CA VAL A 13 4.86 14.11 -24.68
C VAL A 13 4.92 13.19 -23.46
N ILE A 14 6.06 12.51 -23.22
CA ILE A 14 6.18 11.41 -22.25
C ILE A 14 6.66 11.81 -20.83
N ASN A 15 6.80 13.10 -20.52
CA ASN A 15 7.29 13.59 -19.22
C ASN A 15 6.15 14.05 -18.27
N GLY A 16 5.09 13.26 -18.18
CA GLY A 16 3.92 13.52 -17.32
C GLY A 16 4.00 12.83 -15.96
N PHE A 17 4.99 13.14 -15.12
CA PHE A 17 5.07 12.62 -13.75
C PHE A 17 4.06 13.31 -12.82
N GLY A 18 2.78 12.94 -12.96
CA GLY A 18 1.71 13.34 -12.05
C GLY A 18 1.85 12.67 -10.68
N GLN A 19 2.77 13.16 -9.85
CA GLN A 19 2.82 12.77 -8.44
C GLN A 19 1.60 13.33 -7.72
N VAL A 20 0.85 12.47 -7.03
CA VAL A 20 -0.27 12.89 -6.18
C VAL A 20 0.28 13.78 -5.07
N LYS A 21 -0.11 15.06 -5.07
CA LYS A 21 0.27 16.00 -4.01
C LYS A 21 -0.42 15.56 -2.72
N LYS A 22 0.38 15.25 -1.71
CA LYS A 22 -0.08 14.93 -0.35
C LYS A 22 -0.22 16.21 0.47
N HIS A 23 -1.19 16.24 1.37
CA HIS A 23 -1.51 17.39 2.20
C HIS A 23 -1.08 17.22 3.66
N VAL A 24 -0.56 16.04 4.02
CA VAL A 24 0.18 15.81 5.26
C VAL A 24 1.63 15.43 4.94
N ASN A 25 2.57 16.24 5.40
CA ASN A 25 3.99 15.91 5.35
C ASN A 25 4.34 14.97 6.51
N TRP A 26 4.78 13.76 6.17
CA TRP A 26 5.15 12.72 7.12
C TRP A 26 6.67 12.56 7.20
N THR A 27 7.19 12.42 8.41
CA THR A 27 8.59 12.04 8.67
C THR A 27 8.67 10.95 9.74
N TYR A 28 9.80 10.24 9.82
CA TYR A 28 10.06 9.25 10.85
C TYR A 28 11.43 9.42 11.49
N GLU A 29 11.57 8.91 12.70
CA GLU A 29 12.82 8.80 13.47
C GLU A 29 12.86 7.43 14.16
N SER A 30 13.98 6.71 14.11
CA SER A 30 14.17 5.42 14.78
C SER A 30 15.21 5.52 15.90
N LYS A 31 14.84 5.10 17.12
CA LYS A 31 15.68 5.17 18.32
C LYS A 31 15.94 3.77 18.89
N LYS A 32 17.21 3.44 19.09
CA LYS A 32 17.63 2.28 19.89
C LYS A 32 17.27 2.54 21.36
N ILE A 33 16.45 1.68 21.96
CA ILE A 33 16.09 1.75 23.39
C ILE A 33 16.92 0.72 24.18
N THR A 34 17.11 -0.47 23.62
CA THR A 34 18.05 -1.50 24.07
C THR A 34 18.70 -2.17 22.85
N GLU A 35 19.52 -3.20 23.06
CA GLU A 35 20.03 -4.04 21.95
C GLU A 35 18.92 -4.74 21.15
N THR A 36 17.74 -4.97 21.75
CA THR A 36 16.62 -5.70 21.13
C THR A 36 15.35 -4.87 20.96
N GLU A 37 15.22 -3.70 21.60
CA GLU A 37 14.04 -2.84 21.48
C GLU A 37 14.36 -1.52 20.79
N PHE A 38 13.60 -1.21 19.75
CA PHE A 38 13.66 0.06 19.02
C PHE A 38 12.30 0.76 19.10
N GLN A 39 12.33 2.08 19.12
CA GLN A 39 11.16 2.94 19.04
C GLN A 39 11.15 3.65 17.69
N ILE A 40 10.07 3.49 16.92
CA ILE A 40 9.81 4.26 15.72
C ILE A 40 8.84 5.38 16.08
N ILE A 41 9.25 6.61 15.81
CA ILE A 41 8.48 7.84 16.03
C ILE A 41 8.12 8.39 14.66
N PHE A 42 6.83 8.49 14.37
CA PHE A 42 6.32 9.16 13.17
C PHE A 42 5.82 10.55 13.55
N LYS A 43 6.04 11.52 12.66
CA LYS A 43 5.50 12.88 12.77
C LYS A 43 4.70 13.20 11.53
N ALA A 44 3.47 13.66 11.74
CA ALA A 44 2.53 14.03 10.70
C ALA A 44 2.23 15.52 10.83
N LYS A 45 2.51 16.31 9.78
CA LYS A 45 2.27 17.76 9.78
C LYS A 45 1.41 18.15 8.58
N PRO A 46 0.16 18.61 8.78
CA PRO A 46 -0.67 19.05 7.68
C PRO A 46 -0.10 20.33 7.05
N GLU A 47 -0.44 20.57 5.79
CA GLU A 47 -0.31 21.89 5.18
C GLU A 47 -1.19 22.93 5.89
N LYS A 48 -0.95 24.22 5.62
CA LYS A 48 -1.79 25.29 6.17
C LYS A 48 -3.23 25.11 5.69
N ASP A 49 -4.18 25.29 6.61
CA ASP A 49 -5.64 25.18 6.38
C ASP A 49 -6.14 23.75 6.07
N TRP A 50 -5.29 22.73 6.27
CA TRP A 50 -5.65 21.32 6.26
C TRP A 50 -5.64 20.72 7.68
N HIS A 51 -6.40 19.65 7.85
CA HIS A 51 -6.32 18.73 8.98
C HIS A 51 -6.34 17.27 8.48
N PHE A 52 -6.09 16.32 9.37
CA PHE A 52 -6.24 14.89 9.07
C PHE A 52 -6.78 14.12 10.28
N TYR A 53 -7.51 13.03 10.01
CA TYR A 53 -8.15 12.25 11.06
C TYR A 53 -7.18 11.36 11.84
N THR A 54 -7.59 11.03 13.06
CA THR A 54 -6.78 10.32 14.07
C THR A 54 -6.92 8.80 13.98
N ILE A 55 -6.07 8.05 14.70
CA ILE A 55 -6.24 6.58 14.82
C ILE A 55 -7.52 6.18 15.58
N ASN A 56 -8.26 7.15 16.11
CA ASN A 56 -9.46 6.98 16.92
C ASN A 56 -10.71 7.68 16.31
N ASP A 57 -10.64 8.19 15.08
CA ASP A 57 -11.83 8.76 14.40
C ASP A 57 -12.90 7.69 14.17
N LYS A 58 -14.17 8.05 14.36
CA LYS A 58 -15.27 7.07 14.30
C LYS A 58 -15.64 6.62 12.88
N LEU A 59 -15.29 7.39 11.85
CA LEU A 59 -15.67 7.12 10.47
C LEU A 59 -14.46 6.66 9.64
N ASN A 60 -13.42 7.49 9.60
CA ASN A 60 -12.23 7.28 8.76
C ASN A 60 -10.97 7.29 9.64
N PRO A 61 -10.79 6.30 10.54
CA PRO A 61 -9.62 6.22 11.39
C PRO A 61 -8.34 6.00 10.59
N LEU A 62 -7.29 6.72 10.97
CA LEU A 62 -5.96 6.58 10.41
C LEU A 62 -5.37 5.19 10.75
N LEU A 63 -4.83 4.51 9.75
CA LEU A 63 -4.33 3.14 9.86
C LEU A 63 -2.81 3.06 9.62
N PHE A 64 -2.12 2.30 10.45
CA PHE A 64 -0.71 1.95 10.26
C PHE A 64 -0.55 0.44 9.98
N SER A 65 -0.16 0.13 8.75
CA SER A 65 0.04 -1.23 8.23
C SER A 65 1.53 -1.60 8.20
N PHE A 66 1.99 -2.32 9.23
CA PHE A 66 3.37 -2.81 9.34
C PHE A 66 3.55 -4.17 8.64
N LYS A 67 4.49 -4.27 7.69
CA LYS A 67 4.77 -5.50 6.94
C LYS A 67 5.38 -6.56 7.84
N ARG A 68 4.63 -7.64 8.10
CA ARG A 68 5.06 -8.75 8.96
C ARG A 68 6.27 -9.48 8.37
N THR A 69 7.30 -9.69 9.17
CA THR A 69 8.50 -10.47 8.83
C THR A 69 8.99 -11.26 10.05
N ASN A 70 9.95 -12.17 9.84
CA ASN A 70 10.59 -12.89 10.95
C ASN A 70 11.64 -12.05 11.70
N ASN A 71 12.02 -10.86 11.20
CA ASN A 71 13.08 -10.04 11.79
C ASN A 71 12.65 -9.27 13.04
N TYR A 72 11.35 -9.04 13.24
CA TYR A 72 10.84 -8.26 14.37
C TYR A 72 9.44 -8.66 14.86
N SER A 73 8.96 -8.03 15.94
CA SER A 73 7.54 -7.97 16.35
C SER A 73 7.17 -6.57 16.83
N LEU A 74 5.89 -6.21 16.73
CA LEU A 74 5.34 -4.99 17.31
C LEU A 74 5.13 -5.19 18.83
N LYS A 75 5.65 -4.27 19.66
CA LYS A 75 5.42 -4.27 21.12
C LYS A 75 4.19 -3.42 21.44
N GLY A 76 3.02 -4.06 21.34
CA GLY A 76 1.72 -3.41 21.52
C GLY A 76 1.26 -2.63 20.28
N LYS A 77 0.11 -1.95 20.41
CA LYS A 77 -0.43 -1.05 19.37
C LYS A 77 0.37 0.25 19.28
N ILE A 78 0.28 0.91 18.13
CA ILE A 78 0.77 2.27 17.94
C ILE A 78 0.06 3.24 18.90
N LYS A 79 0.81 4.24 19.38
CA LYS A 79 0.34 5.25 20.33
C LYS A 79 0.35 6.61 19.67
N GLU A 80 -0.82 7.22 19.57
CA GLU A 80 -0.98 8.65 19.33
C GLU A 80 -0.56 9.41 20.60
N VAL A 81 0.42 10.30 20.49
CA VAL A 81 1.05 11.01 21.64
C VAL A 81 0.59 12.46 21.73
N THR A 82 0.33 13.09 20.58
CA THR A 82 -0.33 14.41 20.54
C THR A 82 -1.82 14.23 20.80
N ASN A 83 -2.38 14.96 21.75
CA ASN A 83 -3.83 15.02 21.95
C ASN A 83 -4.51 15.65 20.71
N PRO A 84 -5.49 14.98 20.09
CA PRO A 84 -6.25 15.55 18.98
C PRO A 84 -7.31 16.55 19.45
N LYS A 85 -7.91 17.22 18.47
CA LYS A 85 -9.18 17.93 18.61
C LYS A 85 -10.31 16.94 18.32
N THR A 86 -11.40 17.00 19.09
CA THR A 86 -12.58 16.16 18.89
C THR A 86 -13.83 17.02 18.97
N GLU A 87 -14.65 16.99 17.93
CA GLU A 87 -15.86 17.80 17.78
C GLU A 87 -16.98 16.92 17.21
N TYR A 88 -18.26 17.25 17.50
CA TYR A 88 -19.39 16.54 16.91
C TYR A 88 -19.78 17.20 15.59
N ASP A 89 -19.81 16.41 14.53
CA ASP A 89 -20.22 16.83 13.19
C ASP A 89 -21.72 16.52 13.01
N GLU A 90 -22.53 17.56 12.86
CA GLU A 90 -23.98 17.44 12.68
C GLU A 90 -24.39 16.86 11.32
N LEU A 91 -23.55 16.98 10.29
CA LEU A 91 -23.81 16.45 8.94
C LEU A 91 -23.42 14.97 8.82
N MET A 92 -22.45 14.52 9.63
CA MET A 92 -21.99 13.13 9.70
C MET A 92 -22.54 12.37 10.92
N GLU A 93 -23.38 13.01 11.73
CA GLU A 93 -23.99 12.50 12.98
C GLU A 93 -22.99 11.82 13.95
N ALA A 94 -21.76 12.34 14.02
CA ALA A 94 -20.66 11.63 14.68
C ALA A 94 -19.60 12.55 15.33
N GLU A 95 -18.99 12.05 16.41
CA GLU A 95 -17.75 12.64 16.94
C GLU A 95 -16.60 12.38 15.96
N ARG A 96 -16.03 13.45 15.43
CA ARG A 96 -14.88 13.45 14.53
C ARG A 96 -13.63 13.86 15.29
N SER A 97 -12.52 13.17 15.07
CA SER A 97 -11.29 13.32 15.86
C SER A 97 -10.08 13.49 14.96
N PHE A 98 -9.43 14.66 15.00
CA PHE A 98 -8.46 15.12 13.99
C PHE A 98 -7.35 16.04 14.54
N HIS A 99 -6.33 16.27 13.71
CA HIS A 99 -5.20 17.17 13.98
C HIS A 99 -5.10 18.29 12.94
N GLU A 100 -5.22 19.54 13.39
CA GLU A 100 -4.91 20.77 12.63
C GLU A 100 -3.41 21.14 12.67
N LYS A 101 -2.57 20.35 13.37
CA LYS A 101 -1.19 20.67 13.75
C LYS A 101 -0.29 19.42 13.68
N GLU A 102 0.99 19.58 13.98
CA GLU A 102 1.95 18.46 13.99
C GLU A 102 1.60 17.43 15.08
N ALA A 103 1.23 16.22 14.66
CA ALA A 103 0.97 15.09 15.54
C ALA A 103 2.16 14.13 15.59
N THR A 104 2.38 13.49 16.73
CA THR A 104 3.40 12.46 16.92
C THR A 104 2.76 11.10 17.24
N PHE A 105 3.18 10.06 16.54
CA PHE A 105 2.77 8.67 16.74
C PHE A 105 3.99 7.80 17.06
N ILE A 106 3.85 6.82 17.96
CA ILE A 106 4.96 5.99 18.43
C ILE A 106 4.61 4.49 18.38
N GLN A 107 5.44 3.71 17.71
CA GLN A 107 5.41 2.24 17.74
C GLN A 107 6.75 1.70 18.27
N ASN A 108 6.70 0.92 19.35
CA ASN A 108 7.86 0.14 19.79
C ASN A 108 7.91 -1.19 19.01
N ILE A 109 9.11 -1.65 18.67
CA ILE A 109 9.37 -2.94 18.02
C ILE A 109 10.44 -3.73 18.78
N GLU A 110 10.36 -5.05 18.69
CA GLU A 110 11.32 -6.00 19.22
C GLU A 110 12.05 -6.70 18.07
N ILE A 111 13.37 -6.67 18.08
CA ILE A 111 14.24 -7.33 17.11
C ILE A 111 14.36 -8.82 17.47
N LYS A 112 14.32 -9.68 16.45
CA LYS A 112 14.47 -11.14 16.57
C LYS A 112 15.73 -11.70 15.89
N ASN A 113 16.45 -10.86 15.15
CA ASN A 113 17.54 -11.28 14.28
C ASN A 113 18.71 -10.28 14.34
N ASN A 114 19.94 -10.79 14.37
CA ASN A 114 21.16 -9.99 14.60
C ASN A 114 21.70 -9.29 13.32
N SER A 115 21.03 -9.48 12.17
CA SER A 115 21.31 -8.78 10.92
C SER A 115 20.46 -7.51 10.79
N SER A 116 21.01 -6.43 10.24
CA SER A 116 20.25 -5.22 9.90
C SER A 116 19.16 -5.50 8.85
N PHE A 117 18.02 -4.80 8.94
CA PHE A 117 16.85 -4.99 8.09
C PHE A 117 16.00 -3.72 7.97
N ASN A 118 15.07 -3.67 7.01
CA ASN A 118 14.11 -2.58 6.91
C ASN A 118 12.74 -2.99 7.49
N VAL A 119 12.08 -2.04 8.16
CA VAL A 119 10.67 -2.13 8.56
C VAL A 119 9.85 -1.35 7.53
N GLU A 120 9.09 -2.07 6.71
CA GLU A 120 8.16 -1.47 5.76
C GLU A 120 6.83 -1.13 6.47
N VAL A 121 6.38 0.11 6.31
CA VAL A 121 5.16 0.65 6.92
C VAL A 121 4.37 1.44 5.89
N THR A 122 3.09 1.13 5.74
CA THR A 122 2.13 1.96 4.99
C THR A 122 1.21 2.66 5.99
N ILE A 123 0.97 3.95 5.80
CA ILE A 123 0.09 4.78 6.63
C ILE A 123 -1.05 5.25 5.75
N GLU A 124 -2.28 4.82 6.02
CA GLU A 124 -3.48 5.18 5.27
C GLU A 124 -4.29 6.19 6.09
N TYR A 125 -4.67 7.32 5.49
CA TYR A 125 -5.36 8.41 6.19
C TYR A 125 -6.28 9.20 5.25
N GLN A 126 -7.13 10.03 5.86
CA GLN A 126 -7.90 11.05 5.16
C GLN A 126 -7.46 12.43 5.65
N ALA A 127 -7.08 13.29 4.71
CA ALA A 127 -6.79 14.70 4.93
C ALA A 127 -7.93 15.55 4.38
N CYS A 128 -8.30 16.63 5.05
CA CYS A 128 -9.36 17.54 4.60
C CYS A 128 -8.96 19.00 4.79
N LEU A 129 -9.41 19.86 3.88
CA LEU A 129 -9.43 21.30 4.08
C LEU A 129 -10.44 21.68 5.17
N LEU A 130 -10.21 22.82 5.82
CA LEU A 130 -11.17 23.43 6.75
C LEU A 130 -12.49 23.90 6.09
N ASP A 131 -12.58 23.88 4.75
CA ASP A 131 -13.80 24.14 3.99
C ASP A 131 -14.61 22.88 3.61
N GLY A 132 -14.12 21.69 4.01
CA GLY A 132 -14.83 20.41 3.89
C GLY A 132 -14.42 19.52 2.71
N MET A 133 -13.52 19.95 1.81
CA MET A 133 -12.99 19.04 0.79
C MET A 133 -12.00 18.03 1.38
N CYS A 134 -12.27 16.74 1.21
CA CYS A 134 -11.47 15.63 1.75
C CYS A 134 -10.82 14.77 0.66
N VAL A 135 -9.61 14.27 0.95
CA VAL A 135 -8.80 13.40 0.07
C VAL A 135 -8.30 12.20 0.88
N MET A 136 -8.41 10.99 0.32
CA MET A 136 -7.74 9.80 0.86
C MET A 136 -6.28 9.81 0.42
N GLU A 137 -5.36 9.64 1.37
CA GLU A 137 -3.92 9.67 1.12
C GLU A 137 -3.21 8.49 1.82
N GLU A 138 -2.11 8.06 1.23
CA GLU A 138 -1.25 7.01 1.78
C GLU A 138 0.19 7.51 1.92
N GLN A 139 0.96 6.95 2.86
CA GLN A 139 2.40 7.17 2.97
C GLN A 139 3.13 5.87 3.27
N GLU A 140 4.04 5.48 2.39
CA GLU A 140 4.95 4.35 2.60
C GLU A 140 6.29 4.79 3.20
N PHE A 141 6.87 3.96 4.06
CA PHE A 141 8.21 4.11 4.59
C PHE A 141 8.94 2.77 4.67
N SER A 142 10.14 2.72 4.08
CA SER A 142 11.14 1.67 4.32
C SER A 142 12.14 2.16 5.36
N ILE A 143 11.98 1.74 6.61
CA ILE A 143 12.71 2.28 7.77
C ILE A 143 13.92 1.39 8.10
N PRO A 144 15.18 1.82 7.89
CA PRO A 144 16.34 0.97 8.12
C PRO A 144 16.65 0.84 9.62
N ILE A 145 16.54 -0.39 10.13
CA ILE A 145 16.94 -0.78 11.48
C ILE A 145 18.36 -1.37 11.42
N LYS A 146 19.32 -0.59 11.88
CA LYS A 146 20.72 -1.02 12.02
C LYS A 146 20.87 -1.82 13.31
N VAL A 147 21.09 -3.12 13.18
CA VAL A 147 21.43 -4.01 14.29
C VAL A 147 22.95 -4.12 14.34
N GLU A 148 23.54 -3.71 15.46
CA GLU A 148 24.98 -3.81 15.71
C GLU A 148 25.29 -5.27 16.05
N SER A 149 25.69 -6.05 15.03
CA SER A 149 25.98 -7.47 15.20
C SER A 149 27.15 -7.67 16.15
N THR A 150 26.85 -7.97 17.42
CA THR A 150 27.86 -8.34 18.42
C THR A 150 28.45 -9.70 18.07
N ASN A 151 29.41 -9.72 17.16
CA ASN A 151 30.43 -10.75 17.08
C ASN A 151 31.27 -10.67 18.36
N LYS A 152 30.68 -11.13 19.47
CA LYS A 152 31.41 -11.45 20.68
C LYS A 152 32.26 -12.67 20.36
N ILE A 153 33.45 -12.42 19.82
CA ILE A 153 34.47 -13.44 19.66
C ILE A 153 34.71 -14.01 21.06
N ILE A 154 34.23 -15.23 21.26
CA ILE A 154 34.55 -15.99 22.46
C ILE A 154 35.96 -16.53 22.20
N ASP A 155 36.96 -15.77 22.63
CA ASP A 155 38.36 -16.23 22.71
C ASP A 155 38.49 -17.27 23.84
N THR A 156 37.81 -18.41 23.69
CA THR A 156 38.03 -19.64 24.48
C THR A 156 39.34 -20.30 24.03
N ASN A 157 40.43 -19.55 24.13
CA ASN A 157 41.79 -19.99 23.84
C ASN A 157 42.66 -19.96 25.10
N LYS A 158 42.13 -20.52 26.21
CA LYS A 158 42.90 -21.32 27.18
C LYS A 158 42.00 -22.03 28.20
N LEU A 159 41.56 -23.25 27.87
CA LEU A 159 41.44 -24.35 28.83
C LEU A 159 41.97 -25.62 28.15
N GLU A 160 42.63 -26.49 28.92
CA GLU A 160 43.49 -27.55 28.38
C GLU A 160 42.75 -28.88 28.20
N LEU A 161 43.26 -29.70 27.28
CA LEU A 161 42.67 -30.97 26.86
C LEU A 161 42.80 -32.06 27.93
N ASN A 162 41.79 -32.94 28.06
CA ASN A 162 41.94 -34.26 28.67
C ASN A 162 41.08 -35.29 27.93
N ASN A 163 41.52 -36.55 27.91
CA ASN A 163 41.10 -37.56 26.92
C ASN A 163 39.90 -38.44 27.35
N GLY A 164 39.21 -39.02 26.35
CA GLY A 164 38.10 -39.99 26.47
C GLY A 164 37.01 -39.67 25.43
N ASP A 165 36.94 -40.25 24.21
CA ASP A 165 36.64 -41.66 23.85
C ASP A 165 35.16 -42.01 24.16
N THR A 166 34.29 -42.55 23.27
CA THR A 166 34.48 -43.35 22.02
C THR A 166 33.29 -43.20 21.00
N THR A 167 33.59 -42.96 19.72
CA THR A 167 32.89 -43.34 18.43
C THR A 167 31.35 -43.32 18.17
N ILE A 168 31.02 -43.16 16.86
CA ILE A 168 29.89 -43.79 16.08
C ILE A 168 28.44 -43.22 16.28
N ALA A 169 27.47 -43.22 15.33
CA ALA A 169 27.35 -43.12 13.84
C ALA A 169 25.81 -43.10 13.47
N VAL A 170 25.20 -43.09 12.24
CA VAL A 170 25.63 -43.02 10.82
C VAL A 170 24.43 -42.64 9.86
N ILE A 171 24.65 -41.82 8.81
CA ILE A 171 24.07 -41.80 7.42
C ILE A 171 22.53 -41.70 7.12
N ASN A 172 22.21 -41.09 5.94
CA ASN A 172 21.03 -41.09 5.01
C ASN A 172 19.66 -41.70 5.42
N SER A 173 18.50 -41.23 4.93
CA SER A 173 18.06 -41.19 3.50
C SER A 173 16.74 -40.39 3.30
N ASP A 174 16.11 -40.21 2.13
CA ASP A 174 16.44 -40.04 0.70
C ASP A 174 15.11 -40.28 -0.08
N SER A 175 14.62 -39.31 -0.87
CA SER A 175 13.56 -39.48 -1.92
C SER A 175 12.13 -39.96 -1.49
N ILE A 176 11.07 -40.10 -2.32
CA ILE A 176 10.87 -40.07 -3.79
C ILE A 176 9.62 -39.23 -4.20
N HIS A 177 9.72 -38.66 -5.40
CA HIS A 177 8.69 -38.11 -6.30
C HIS A 177 7.42 -38.96 -6.53
N SER A 178 6.31 -38.32 -6.96
CA SER A 178 5.30 -38.95 -7.84
C SER A 178 4.68 -37.91 -8.79
N LYS A 179 3.97 -38.38 -9.84
CA LYS A 179 3.75 -37.66 -11.11
C LYS A 179 2.33 -37.91 -11.67
N ASN A 180 2.01 -37.16 -12.74
CA ASN A 180 0.95 -37.40 -13.74
C ASN A 180 -0.52 -37.12 -13.33
N GLU A 181 -1.46 -36.86 -14.26
CA GLU A 181 -1.38 -36.15 -15.57
C GLU A 181 -2.79 -35.73 -16.04
N ILE A 182 -2.82 -34.81 -17.01
CA ILE A 182 -3.90 -34.21 -17.81
C ILE A 182 -4.96 -35.23 -18.33
N ILE A 183 -6.22 -34.77 -18.50
CA ILE A 183 -7.00 -34.96 -19.75
C ILE A 183 -8.16 -33.93 -19.88
N THR A 184 -8.58 -33.69 -21.11
CA THR A 184 -9.38 -32.56 -21.62
C THR A 184 -10.79 -33.00 -22.05
N ASP A 185 -11.71 -32.04 -22.27
CA ASP A 185 -12.69 -31.93 -23.40
C ASP A 185 -14.07 -31.39 -22.96
N SER A 186 -14.98 -30.90 -23.83
CA SER A 186 -14.91 -29.99 -25.00
C SER A 186 -16.35 -29.81 -25.57
N ASN A 187 -16.56 -28.82 -26.46
CA ASN A 187 -17.72 -28.65 -27.37
C ASN A 187 -19.03 -28.07 -26.72
N ASN A 188 -19.92 -27.35 -27.42
CA ASN A 188 -19.96 -27.02 -28.86
C ASN A 188 -20.75 -25.71 -29.21
N SER A 189 -20.69 -25.36 -30.50
CA SER A 189 -21.68 -24.62 -31.32
C SER A 189 -21.79 -23.08 -31.28
N SER A 190 -20.92 -22.47 -32.08
CA SER A 190 -21.26 -21.82 -33.37
C SER A 190 -22.53 -20.98 -33.54
N ASN A 191 -22.35 -19.75 -34.04
CA ASN A 191 -23.06 -19.26 -35.23
C ASN A 191 -22.13 -18.33 -36.03
N GLU A 192 -22.07 -18.47 -37.35
CA GLU A 192 -21.23 -17.66 -38.24
C GLU A 192 -22.02 -16.54 -38.92
N THR A 193 -21.34 -15.42 -39.18
CA THR A 193 -21.52 -14.64 -40.41
C THR A 193 -20.15 -14.24 -40.94
N ASN A 194 -19.83 -14.58 -42.18
CA ASN A 194 -18.48 -14.45 -42.71
C ASN A 194 -18.11 -13.02 -43.11
N GLN A 195 -17.11 -12.49 -42.39
CA GLN A 195 -15.96 -11.73 -42.85
C GLN A 195 -16.09 -10.83 -44.10
N ASP A 196 -15.78 -9.55 -43.93
CA ASP A 196 -14.90 -8.86 -44.88
C ASP A 196 -13.97 -7.85 -44.18
N SER A 197 -12.68 -7.87 -44.52
CA SER A 197 -11.63 -7.01 -43.95
C SER A 197 -11.27 -5.92 -44.95
N ASN A 198 -11.44 -4.62 -44.67
CA ASN A 198 -10.65 -3.93 -43.64
C ASN A 198 -11.39 -2.78 -42.91
N ASN A 199 -12.69 -2.56 -43.13
CA ASN A 199 -13.40 -1.36 -42.64
C ASN A 199 -14.08 -1.54 -41.26
N SER A 200 -13.92 -2.70 -40.63
CA SER A 200 -14.74 -3.17 -39.50
C SER A 200 -14.64 -2.28 -38.24
N LEU A 201 -13.43 -1.87 -37.82
CA LEU A 201 -13.21 -1.10 -36.58
C LEU A 201 -13.88 0.29 -36.59
N TRP A 202 -13.81 1.01 -37.71
CA TRP A 202 -14.44 2.34 -37.82
C TRP A 202 -15.98 2.21 -37.91
N LEU A 203 -16.47 1.17 -38.60
CA LEU A 203 -17.89 0.84 -38.66
C LEU A 203 -18.45 0.51 -37.26
N PHE A 204 -17.76 -0.31 -36.47
CA PHE A 204 -18.17 -0.61 -35.10
C PHE A 204 -18.20 0.64 -34.22
N PHE A 205 -17.22 1.54 -34.32
CA PHE A 205 -17.20 2.80 -33.55
C PHE A 205 -18.43 3.67 -33.87
N PHE A 206 -18.69 3.95 -35.15
CA PHE A 206 -19.84 4.78 -35.54
C PHE A 206 -21.19 4.09 -35.28
N PHE A 207 -21.30 2.77 -35.47
CA PHE A 207 -22.50 2.02 -35.13
C PHE A 207 -22.80 2.07 -33.62
N SER A 208 -21.78 1.90 -32.78
CA SER A 208 -21.92 1.96 -31.31
C SER A 208 -22.29 3.37 -30.84
N PHE A 209 -21.69 4.41 -31.44
CA PHE A 209 -22.00 5.80 -31.13
C PHE A 209 -23.43 6.18 -31.54
N LEU A 210 -23.88 5.81 -32.75
CA LEU A 210 -25.26 6.04 -33.18
C LEU A 210 -26.28 5.22 -32.37
N ALA A 211 -25.96 3.97 -32.00
CA ALA A 211 -26.81 3.16 -31.14
C ALA A 211 -26.97 3.76 -29.74
N GLY A 212 -25.88 4.29 -29.15
CA GLY A 212 -25.91 5.02 -27.89
C GLY A 212 -26.75 6.31 -27.97
N LEU A 213 -26.60 7.10 -29.04
CA LEU A 213 -27.42 8.29 -29.27
C LEU A 213 -28.92 7.94 -29.44
N ALA A 214 -29.22 6.88 -30.20
CA ALA A 214 -30.57 6.39 -30.41
C ALA A 214 -31.22 5.92 -29.10
N ALA A 215 -30.45 5.29 -28.20
CA ALA A 215 -30.92 4.87 -26.88
C ALA A 215 -31.21 6.03 -25.90
N ILE A 216 -30.74 7.25 -26.19
CA ILE A 216 -31.10 8.48 -25.45
C ILE A 216 -32.34 9.14 -26.09
N LEU A 217 -32.52 8.98 -27.41
CA LEU A 217 -33.66 9.52 -28.17
C LEU A 217 -34.93 8.66 -28.08
N THR A 218 -34.85 7.43 -27.58
CA THR A 218 -36.04 6.59 -27.37
C THR A 218 -36.86 7.09 -26.15
N PRO A 219 -38.17 7.33 -26.31
CA PRO A 219 -38.98 8.01 -25.28
C PRO A 219 -39.22 7.21 -24.00
N CYS A 220 -38.69 5.98 -23.89
CA CYS A 220 -38.79 5.14 -22.69
C CYS A 220 -37.66 5.38 -21.67
N VAL A 221 -36.59 6.11 -22.04
CA VAL A 221 -35.42 6.34 -21.18
C VAL A 221 -35.50 7.66 -20.41
N PHE A 222 -36.36 8.59 -20.84
CA PHE A 222 -36.76 9.74 -20.03
C PHE A 222 -37.94 9.34 -19.12
N PRO A 223 -37.79 9.36 -17.78
CA PRO A 223 -38.93 9.23 -16.88
C PRO A 223 -39.91 10.38 -17.15
N MET A 224 -41.19 10.05 -17.28
CA MET A 224 -42.26 11.03 -17.48
C MET A 224 -42.49 11.84 -16.19
N ILE A 225 -41.64 12.85 -15.95
CA ILE A 225 -41.89 13.87 -14.93
C ILE A 225 -43.20 14.56 -15.30
N PRO A 226 -44.27 14.47 -14.49
CA PRO A 226 -45.52 15.11 -14.82
C PRO A 226 -45.35 16.63 -14.79
N MET A 227 -45.90 17.34 -15.77
CA MET A 227 -46.07 18.79 -15.67
C MET A 227 -46.95 19.08 -14.46
N THR A 228 -46.37 19.74 -13.46
CA THR A 228 -47.10 20.24 -12.30
C THR A 228 -47.99 21.41 -12.71
N VAL A 229 -49.26 21.32 -12.33
CA VAL A 229 -50.21 22.45 -12.20
C VAL A 229 -50.63 22.57 -10.75
#